data_AF-A0A080MA62-F1
#
_entry.id   AF-A0A080MA62-F1
#
_cell.length_a   1.000
_cell.length_b   1.000
_cell.length_c   1.000
_cell.angle_alpha   90.00
_cell.angle_beta   90.00
_cell.angle_gamma   90.00
#
_symmetry.space_group_name_H-M   'P 1'
#
loop_
_entity.id
_entity.type
_entity.pdbx_description
1 polymer ?
#
loop_
_entity_poly.entity_id
_entity_poly.type
_entity_poly.pdbx_seq_one_letter_code
_entity_poly.pdbx_strand_id
1 'polypeptide(L)' 'MLVLFEQLSAGGLTLTPVSRVAYRAAAALVDDFEQGLRGADALHIAVAQELGVQRFATLDHKQGVNAQRLGLTLEFG' A
#
# COMPACT_ATOMS: atom_id res chain seq x y z
N MET A 1 14.82 -10.65 14.31
CA MET A 1 13.71 -10.03 13.56
C MET A 1 13.87 -8.51 13.51
N LEU A 2 14.03 -7.83 14.64
CA LEU A 2 14.28 -6.37 14.68
C LEU A 2 15.55 -5.92 13.93
N VAL A 3 16.69 -6.61 14.13
CA VAL A 3 17.97 -6.26 13.48
C VAL A 3 17.89 -6.30 11.94
N LEU A 4 17.19 -7.28 11.37
CA LEU A 4 17.00 -7.37 9.91
C LEU A 4 16.10 -6.24 9.40
N PHE A 5 15.04 -5.89 10.15
CA PHE A 5 14.18 -4.77 9.81
C PHE A 5 14.93 -3.43 9.86
N GLU A 6 15.76 -3.21 10.89
CA GLU A 6 16.58 -2.02 11.02
C GLU A 6 17.63 -1.92 9.89
N GLN A 7 18.28 -3.03 9.56
CA GLN A 7 19.23 -3.10 8.43
C GLN A 7 18.54 -2.81 7.09
N LEU A 8 17.37 -3.40 6.86
CA LEU A 8 16.57 -3.14 5.65
C LEU A 8 16.13 -1.67 5.58
N SER A 9 15.69 -1.11 6.71
CA SER A 9 15.28 0.30 6.80
C SER A 9 16.44 1.25 6.53
N ALA A 10 17.64 0.93 7.04
CA ALA A 10 18.86 1.70 6.78
C ALA A 10 19.40 1.54 5.33
N GLY A 11 19.02 0.47 4.64
CA GLY A 11 19.54 0.09 3.33
C GLY A 11 18.91 0.79 2.12
N GLY A 12 17.97 1.72 2.31
CA GLY A 12 17.35 2.49 1.22
C GLY A 12 15.83 2.59 1.27
N LEU A 13 15.19 2.19 2.37
CA LEU A 13 13.75 2.41 2.56
C LEU A 13 13.50 3.72 3.30
N THR A 14 12.42 4.41 2.94
CA THR A 14 11.90 5.55 3.70
C THR A 14 10.66 5.11 4.47
N LEU A 15 10.74 5.12 5.81
CA LEU A 15 9.58 4.88 6.66
C LEU A 15 8.63 6.08 6.56
N THR A 16 7.43 5.84 6.01
CA THR A 16 6.44 6.89 5.79
C THR A 16 5.36 6.82 6.88
N PRO A 17 5.05 7.92 7.58
CA PRO A 17 3.94 7.95 8.52
C PRO A 17 2.60 7.87 7.79
N VAL A 18 1.62 7.19 8.39
CA VAL A 18 0.27 7.11 7.83
C VAL A 18 -0.51 8.36 8.23
N SER A 19 -1.01 9.11 7.24
CA SER A 19 -1.81 10.30 7.50
C SER A 19 -3.26 9.93 7.86
N ARG A 20 -3.97 10.87 8.51
CA ARG A 20 -5.42 10.74 8.73
C ARG A 20 -6.21 10.71 7.42
N VAL A 21 -5.68 11.34 6.36
CA VAL A 21 -6.30 11.35 5.03
C VAL A 21 -6.21 9.96 4.42
N ALA A 22 -5.05 9.31 4.49
CA ALA A 22 -4.87 7.93 4.05
C ALA A 22 -5.79 6.96 4.79
N TYR A 23 -5.98 7.11 6.11
CA TYR A 23 -6.95 6.29 6.86
C TYR A 23 -8.39 6.45 6.36
N ARG A 24 -8.82 7.68 6.06
CA ARG A 24 -10.18 7.93 5.53
C ARG A 24 -10.35 7.36 4.13
N ALA A 25 -9.35 7.53 3.27
CA ALA A 25 -9.35 6.95 1.93
C ALA A 25 -9.41 5.42 2.00
N ALA A 26 -8.63 4.80 2.88
CA ALA A 26 -8.65 3.36 3.09
C ALA A 26 -10.02 2.86 3.57
N ALA A 27 -10.69 3.58 4.47
CA ALA A 27 -12.04 3.23 4.91
C ALA A 27 -13.03 3.24 3.72
N ALA A 28 -12.98 4.26 2.86
CA ALA A 28 -13.82 4.32 1.67
C ALA A 28 -13.55 3.17 0.69
N LEU A 29 -12.31 2.72 0.56
CA LEU A 29 -11.94 1.55 -0.27
C LEU A 29 -12.46 0.23 0.32
N VAL A 30 -12.53 0.11 1.65
CA VAL A 30 -13.05 -1.09 2.32
C VAL A 30 -14.57 -1.17 2.21
N ASP A 31 -15.27 -0.03 2.21
CA ASP A 31 -16.73 0.03 2.09
C ASP A 31 -17.23 -0.43 0.70
N ASP A 32 -16.35 -0.45 -0.31
CA ASP A 32 -16.63 -1.07 -1.61
C ASP A 32 -16.43 -2.59 -1.56
N PHE A 33 -17.50 -3.29 -1.18
CA PHE A 33 -17.52 -4.76 -1.04
C PHE A 33 -17.14 -5.52 -2.32
N GLU A 34 -17.33 -4.95 -3.50
CA GLU A 34 -16.96 -5.62 -4.76
C GLU A 34 -15.44 -5.75 -4.93
N GLN A 35 -14.66 -4.90 -4.26
CA GLN A 35 -13.20 -4.93 -4.29
C GLN A 35 -12.60 -5.98 -3.34
N GLY A 36 -13.33 -6.35 -2.27
CA GLY A 36 -12.89 -7.35 -1.29
C GLY A 36 -11.58 -6.98 -0.57
N LEU A 37 -11.24 -5.70 -0.49
CA LEU A 37 -10.03 -5.20 0.15
C LEU A 37 -10.13 -5.30 1.68
N ARG A 38 -9.10 -5.89 2.31
CA ARG A 38 -8.95 -5.81 3.78
C ARG A 38 -8.41 -4.44 4.15
N GLY A 39 -8.72 -3.97 5.36
CA GLY A 39 -8.32 -2.63 5.83
C GLY A 39 -6.82 -2.34 5.73
N ALA A 40 -5.96 -3.31 6.04
CA ALA A 40 -4.50 -3.13 5.91
C ALA A 40 -4.07 -3.01 4.44
N ASP A 41 -4.66 -3.79 3.53
CA ASP A 41 -4.34 -3.77 2.11
C ASP A 41 -4.78 -2.43 1.48
N ALA A 42 -5.99 -1.98 1.81
CA ALA A 42 -6.52 -0.68 1.42
C ALA A 42 -5.66 0.48 1.92
N LEU A 43 -5.13 0.39 3.15
CA LEU A 43 -4.29 1.44 3.73
C LEU A 43 -2.97 1.61 2.98
N HIS A 44 -2.32 0.51 2.60
CA HIS A 44 -1.10 0.58 1.81
C HIS A 44 -1.34 1.21 0.43
N ILE A 45 -2.44 0.87 -0.23
CA ILE A 45 -2.80 1.48 -1.53
C ILE A 45 -3.12 2.98 -1.36
N ALA A 46 -3.88 3.35 -0.33
CA ALA A 46 -4.21 4.74 -0.04
C ALA A 46 -2.97 5.60 0.24
N VAL A 47 -2.00 5.09 1.01
CA VAL A 47 -0.72 5.77 1.23
C VAL A 47 0.07 5.89 -0.06
N ALA A 48 0.11 4.84 -0.90
CA ALA A 48 0.79 4.91 -2.18
C ALA A 48 0.19 6.00 -3.10
N GLN A 49 -1.14 6.09 -3.15
CA GLN A 49 -1.83 7.15 -3.88
C GLN A 49 -1.55 8.55 -3.30
N GLU A 50 -1.57 8.69 -1.97
CA GLU A 50 -1.24 9.96 -1.29
C GLU A 50 0.20 10.42 -1.60
N LEU A 51 1.16 9.50 -1.63
CA LEU A 51 2.55 9.77 -2.00
C LEU A 51 2.74 10.06 -3.50
N GLY A 52 1.71 9.85 -4.32
CA GLY A 52 1.79 10.04 -5.77
C GLY A 52 2.73 9.06 -6.47
N VAL A 53 2.99 7.89 -5.88
CA VAL A 53 3.83 6.88 -6.53
C VAL A 53 3.07 6.23 -7.69
N GLN A 54 3.80 5.85 -8.74
CA GLN A 54 3.21 5.17 -9.90
C GLN A 54 3.40 3.65 -9.85
N ARG A 55 4.43 3.18 -9.15
CA ARG A 55 4.81 1.77 -9.07
C ARG A 55 4.55 1.23 -7.67
N PHE A 56 3.97 0.04 -7.60
CA PHE A 56 3.59 -0.62 -6.36
C PHE A 56 4.10 -2.06 -6.36
N ALA A 57 4.98 -2.38 -5.42
CA ALA A 57 5.53 -3.72 -5.27
C ALA A 57 4.75 -4.46 -4.16
N THR A 58 4.19 -5.62 -4.49
CA THR A 58 3.56 -6.52 -3.52
C THR A 58 3.62 -7.96 -3.99
N LEU A 59 3.73 -8.89 -3.04
CA LEU A 59 3.61 -10.33 -3.29
C LEU A 59 2.17 -10.84 -3.06
N ASP A 60 1.29 -9.99 -2.52
CA ASP A 60 -0.12 -10.32 -2.37
C ASP A 60 -0.86 -10.04 -3.68
N HIS A 61 -1.29 -11.09 -4.35
CA HIS A 61 -1.98 -11.00 -5.64
C HIS A 61 -3.27 -10.16 -5.57
N LYS A 62 -4.06 -10.29 -4.49
CA LYS A 62 -5.33 -9.57 -4.35
C LYS A 62 -5.10 -8.08 -4.12
N GLN A 63 -4.10 -7.75 -3.31
CA GLN A 63 -3.68 -6.35 -3.14
C GLN A 63 -3.17 -5.78 -4.46
N GLY A 64 -2.37 -6.55 -5.20
CA GLY A 64 -1.84 -6.12 -6.48
C GLY A 64 -2.92 -5.83 -7.53
N VAL A 65 -3.91 -6.73 -7.68
CA VAL A 65 -5.04 -6.53 -8.59
C VAL A 65 -5.82 -5.26 -8.25
N ASN A 66 -6.08 -5.01 -6.96
CA ASN A 66 -6.78 -3.81 -6.53
C ASN A 66 -5.94 -2.54 -6.71
N ALA A 67 -4.63 -2.59 -6.43
CA ALA A 67 -3.72 -1.49 -6.72
C ALA A 67 -3.76 -1.08 -8.20
N GLN A 68 -3.78 -2.06 -9.12
CA GLN A 68 -3.90 -1.80 -10.56
C GLN A 68 -5.22 -1.16 -10.95
N ARG A 69 -6.34 -1.68 -10.42
CA ARG A 69 -7.67 -1.09 -10.64
C ARG A 69 -7.72 0.38 -10.19
N LEU A 70 -6.93 0.72 -9.17
CA LEU A 70 -6.85 2.04 -8.57
C LEU A 70 -5.73 2.93 -9.16
N GLY A 71 -5.17 2.53 -10.32
CA GLY A 71 -4.28 3.36 -11.13
C GLY A 71 -2.78 3.19 -10.87
N LEU A 72 -2.38 2.24 -10.03
CA LEU A 72 -0.96 1.92 -9.79
C LEU A 72 -0.47 0.85 -10.79
N THR A 73 0.80 0.88 -11.15
CA THR A 73 1.45 -0.19 -11.93
C THR A 73 2.15 -1.15 -10.97
N LEU A 74 2.01 -2.46 -11.17
CA LEU A 74 2.76 -3.42 -10.36
C LEU A 74 4.20 -3.48 -10.80
N GLU A 75 5.10 -3.36 -9.82
CA GLU A 75 6.50 -3.67 -10.02
C GLU A 75 6.74 -5.12 -9.60
N PHE A 76 7.27 -5.91 -10.53
CA PHE A 76 7.79 -7.24 -10.24
C PHE A 76 9.29 -7.09 -10.01
N GLY A 77 9.72 -7.38 -8.78
CA GLY A 77 11.14 -7.44 -8.43
C GLY A 77 11.84 -8.69 -8.96
#